data_AF-A0A6C0L379-F1
#
_entry.id   AF-A0A6C0L379-F1
#
_cell.length_a   1.000
_cell.length_b   1.000
_cell.length_c   1.000
_cell.angle_alpha   90.00
_cell.angle_beta   90.00
_cell.angle_gamma   90.00
#
_symmetry.space_group_name_H-M   'P 1'
#
loop_
_entity.id
_entity.type
_entity.pdbx_description
1 polymer ?
#
loop_
_entity_poly.entity_id
_entity_poly.type
_entity_poly.pdbx_seq_one_letter_code
_entity_poly.pdbx_strand_id
1 'polypeptide(L)'
;MDNQRSVQRIKQNKYYEAWDISKKYSNILMNHSKNDKNLEMCFAIHSQYISELKMKRINFSNTKNYIQVWDTLLNTLLNNPKIAVQRGAVKLLHQTNVQRSFRN
;
A
#
# COMPACT_ATOMS: atom_id res chain seq x y z
N MET A 1 -29.17 -18.98 5.16
CA MET A 1 -27.97 -18.75 6.00
C MET A 1 -26.65 -18.79 5.21
N ASP A 2 -26.60 -19.34 3.99
CA ASP A 2 -25.36 -19.41 3.19
C ASP A 2 -24.87 -18.07 2.62
N ASN A 3 -25.76 -17.10 2.42
CA ASN A 3 -25.43 -15.82 1.79
C ASN A 3 -24.53 -14.90 2.66
N GLN A 4 -24.58 -15.02 3.98
CA GLN A 4 -23.72 -14.21 4.87
C GLN A 4 -22.27 -14.72 4.89
N ARG A 5 -22.08 -16.05 4.83
CA ARG A 5 -20.75 -16.68 4.77
C ARG A 5 -20.05 -16.36 3.46
N SER A 6 -20.76 -16.41 2.33
CA SER A 6 -20.20 -16.06 1.02
C SER A 6 -19.79 -14.58 0.95
N VAL A 7 -20.63 -13.66 1.45
CA VAL A 7 -20.32 -12.22 1.52
C VAL A 7 -19.09 -11.95 2.39
N GLN A 8 -18.98 -12.61 3.55
CA GLN A 8 -17.82 -12.45 4.43
C GLN A 8 -16.54 -12.95 3.77
N ARG A 9 -16.59 -14.09 3.08
CA ARG A 9 -15.46 -14.63 2.32
C ARG A 9 -15.01 -13.69 1.19
N ILE A 10 -15.95 -13.09 0.47
CA ILE A 10 -15.63 -12.10 -0.57
C ILE A 10 -14.94 -10.88 0.02
N LYS A 11 -15.44 -10.35 1.16
CA LYS A 11 -14.81 -9.21 1.86
C LYS A 11 -13.39 -9.55 2.30
N GLN A 12 -13.18 -10.74 2.85
CA GLN A 12 -11.87 -11.21 3.30
C GLN A 12 -10.91 -11.38 2.12
N ASN A 13 -11.35 -11.97 1.01
CA ASN A 13 -10.53 -12.10 -0.19
C ASN A 13 -10.09 -10.74 -0.73
N LYS A 14 -11.01 -9.77 -0.82
CA LYS A 14 -10.68 -8.40 -1.25
C LYS A 14 -9.72 -7.69 -0.30
N TYR A 15 -9.82 -7.96 1.00
CA TYR A 15 -8.90 -7.42 1.99
C TYR A 15 -7.47 -7.92 1.76
N TYR A 16 -7.27 -9.23 1.57
CA TYR A 16 -5.95 -9.78 1.28
C TYR A 16 -5.44 -9.35 -0.09
N GLU A 17 -6.31 -9.32 -1.10
CA GLU A 17 -5.96 -8.83 -2.43
C GLU A 17 -5.46 -7.38 -2.39
N ALA A 18 -6.04 -6.52 -1.56
CA ALA A 18 -5.55 -5.16 -1.36
C ALA A 18 -4.10 -5.13 -0.85
N TRP A 19 -3.76 -6.01 0.11
CA TRP A 19 -2.40 -6.12 0.64
C TRP A 19 -1.42 -6.71 -0.38
N ASP A 20 -1.85 -7.68 -1.19
CA ASP A 20 -1.04 -8.25 -2.27
C ASP A 20 -0.68 -7.17 -3.32
N ILE A 21 -1.65 -6.34 -3.70
CA ILE A 21 -1.43 -5.21 -4.62
C ILE A 21 -0.55 -4.14 -3.95
N SER A 22 -0.81 -3.80 -2.68
CA SER A 22 0.01 -2.84 -1.93
C SER A 22 1.48 -3.30 -1.86
N LYS A 23 1.72 -4.59 -1.61
CA LYS A 23 3.05 -5.20 -1.65
C LYS A 23 3.68 -5.07 -3.03
N LYS A 24 2.98 -5.41 -4.11
CA LYS A 24 3.47 -5.25 -5.51
C LYS A 24 4.02 -3.84 -5.73
N TYR A 25 3.28 -2.80 -5.38
CA TYR A 25 3.71 -1.41 -5.60
C TYR A 25 4.82 -0.96 -4.65
N SER A 26 4.78 -1.36 -3.37
CA SER A 26 5.89 -1.06 -2.46
C SER A 26 7.21 -1.75 -2.87
N ASN A 27 7.13 -2.91 -3.54
CA ASN A 27 8.31 -3.60 -4.08
C ASN A 27 8.96 -2.79 -5.22
N ILE A 28 8.16 -2.13 -6.05
CA ILE A 28 8.66 -1.21 -7.09
C ILE A 28 9.45 -0.06 -6.44
N LEU A 29 8.92 0.52 -5.36
CA LEU A 29 9.63 1.57 -4.61
C LEU A 29 10.93 1.06 -3.98
N MET A 30 10.91 -0.14 -3.40
CA MET A 30 12.11 -0.75 -2.81
C MET A 30 13.23 -0.97 -3.83
N ASN A 31 12.89 -1.43 -5.04
CA ASN A 31 13.85 -1.63 -6.12
C ASN A 31 14.52 -0.31 -6.55
N HIS A 32 13.88 0.82 -6.32
CA HIS A 32 14.38 2.16 -6.67
C HIS A 32 14.87 2.95 -5.45
N SER A 33 14.89 2.36 -4.25
CA SER A 33 15.18 3.06 -2.98
C SER A 33 16.56 3.71 -2.88
N LYS A 34 17.50 3.32 -3.76
CA LYS A 34 18.84 3.92 -3.88
C LYS A 34 18.87 5.21 -4.71
N ASN A 35 17.80 5.51 -5.46
CA ASN A 35 17.68 6.72 -6.25
C ASN A 35 17.13 7.86 -5.37
N ASP A 36 17.78 9.02 -5.37
CA ASP A 36 17.38 10.15 -4.52
C ASP A 36 16.12 10.88 -5.03
N LYS A 37 15.63 10.53 -6.22
CA LYS A 37 14.34 11.01 -6.79
C LYS A 37 13.10 10.29 -6.23
N ASN A 38 13.17 9.79 -4.99
CA ASN A 38 12.15 8.92 -4.40
C ASN A 38 10.76 9.58 -4.28
N LEU A 39 10.71 10.89 -4.12
CA LEU A 39 9.49 11.62 -3.76
C LEU A 39 8.44 11.61 -4.88
N GLU A 40 8.80 12.05 -6.08
CA GLU A 40 7.90 12.06 -7.25
C GLU A 40 7.47 10.63 -7.64
N MET A 41 8.41 9.68 -7.56
CA MET A 41 8.12 8.28 -7.84
C MET A 41 7.12 7.69 -6.84
N CYS A 42 7.21 8.03 -5.55
CA CYS A 42 6.27 7.57 -4.54
C CYS A 42 4.83 8.03 -4.84
N PHE A 43 4.63 9.28 -5.25
CA PHE A 43 3.31 9.79 -5.63
C PHE A 43 2.76 9.08 -6.86
N ALA A 44 3.57 8.92 -7.92
CA ALA A 44 3.16 8.23 -9.12
C ALA A 44 2.77 6.77 -8.84
N ILE A 45 3.58 6.06 -8.04
CA ILE A 45 3.32 4.68 -7.65
C ILE A 45 2.07 4.57 -6.77
N HIS A 46 1.84 5.51 -5.85
CA HIS A 46 0.61 5.56 -5.06
C HIS A 46 -0.63 5.74 -5.95
N SER A 47 -0.59 6.65 -6.93
CA SER A 47 -1.70 6.83 -7.88
C SER A 47 -1.99 5.56 -8.69
N GLN A 48 -0.95 4.83 -9.10
CA GLN A 48 -1.12 3.53 -9.78
C GLN A 48 -1.73 2.47 -8.86
N TYR A 49 -1.29 2.41 -7.60
CA TYR A 49 -1.86 1.54 -6.58
C TYR A 49 -3.37 1.79 -6.40
N ILE A 50 -3.78 3.04 -6.19
CA ILE A 50 -5.19 3.40 -6.05
C ILE A 50 -5.99 3.06 -7.31
N SER A 51 -5.40 3.27 -8.50
CA SER A 51 -6.05 2.93 -9.77
C SER A 51 -6.30 1.43 -9.90
N GLU A 52 -5.35 0.58 -9.50
CA GLU A 52 -5.53 -0.87 -9.53
C GLU A 52 -6.61 -1.34 -8.52
N LEU A 53 -6.65 -0.76 -7.32
CA LEU A 53 -7.74 -1.04 -6.36
C LEU A 53 -9.11 -0.69 -6.94
N LYS A 54 -9.22 0.48 -7.59
CA LYS A 54 -10.44 0.94 -8.24
C LYS A 54 -10.87 -0.03 -9.35
N MET A 55 -9.96 -0.44 -10.22
CA MET A 55 -10.22 -1.40 -11.29
C MET A 55 -10.72 -2.75 -10.74
N LYS A 56 -10.15 -3.22 -9.64
CA LYS A 56 -10.55 -4.47 -8.97
C LYS A 56 -11.76 -4.33 -8.05
N ARG A 57 -12.38 -3.14 -7.98
CA ARG A 57 -13.54 -2.85 -7.12
C ARG A 57 -13.25 -3.18 -5.65
N ILE A 58 -12.03 -2.90 -5.20
CA ILE A 58 -11.63 -2.98 -3.80
C ILE A 58 -11.89 -1.61 -3.16
N ASN A 59 -12.41 -1.59 -1.93
CA ASN A 59 -12.72 -0.33 -1.25
C ASN A 59 -11.43 0.43 -0.93
N PHE A 60 -11.27 1.65 -1.40
CA PHE A 60 -10.08 2.49 -1.18
C PHE A 60 -10.37 3.69 -0.25
N SER A 61 -11.37 3.60 0.63
CA SER A 61 -11.64 4.62 1.64
C SER A 61 -10.46 4.75 2.62
N ASN A 62 -10.22 5.98 3.10
CA ASN A 62 -9.21 6.30 4.12
C ASN A 62 -9.38 5.57 5.47
N THR A 63 -10.53 4.92 5.70
CA THR A 63 -10.76 4.05 6.86
C THR A 63 -10.12 2.67 6.73
N LYS A 64 -9.53 2.34 5.58
CA LYS A 64 -8.86 1.06 5.35
C LYS A 64 -7.38 1.15 5.68
N ASN A 65 -6.90 0.22 6.48
CA ASN A 65 -5.51 0.22 6.94
C ASN A 65 -4.51 0.13 5.76
N TYR A 66 -4.84 -0.61 4.70
CA TYR A 66 -4.01 -0.67 3.48
C TYR A 66 -4.00 0.64 2.67
N ILE A 67 -4.85 1.62 3.00
CA ILE A 67 -4.78 2.99 2.48
C ILE A 67 -4.01 3.88 3.46
N GLN A 68 -4.34 3.81 4.76
CA GLN A 68 -3.72 4.64 5.80
C GLN A 68 -2.19 4.51 5.89
N VAL A 69 -1.65 3.32 5.60
CA VAL A 69 -0.19 3.13 5.57
C VAL A 69 0.48 3.91 4.44
N TRP A 70 -0.20 4.10 3.31
CA TRP A 70 0.28 4.95 2.22
C TRP A 70 0.12 6.42 2.56
N ASP A 71 -1.00 6.84 3.14
CA ASP A 71 -1.18 8.22 3.61
C ASP A 71 -0.08 8.61 4.61
N THR A 72 0.26 7.71 5.52
CA THR A 72 1.36 7.88 6.49
C THR A 72 2.70 8.05 5.78
N LEU A 73 2.99 7.23 4.76
CA LEU A 73 4.20 7.40 3.94
C LEU A 73 4.21 8.78 3.28
N LEU A 74 3.17 9.14 2.55
CA LEU A 74 3.12 10.39 1.79
C LEU A 74 3.25 11.61 2.71
N ASN A 75 2.57 11.61 3.86
CA ASN A 75 2.72 12.64 4.88
C ASN A 75 4.16 12.72 5.40
N THR A 76 4.82 11.58 5.60
CA THR A 76 6.23 11.56 6.01
C THR A 76 7.12 12.17 4.94
N LEU A 77 6.92 11.82 3.66
CA LEU A 77 7.71 12.34 2.54
C LEU A 77 7.55 13.86 2.37
N LEU A 78 6.33 14.37 2.51
CA LEU A 78 6.01 15.80 2.37
C LEU A 78 6.60 16.65 3.49
N ASN A 79 6.56 16.15 4.73
CA ASN A 79 6.95 16.94 5.91
C ASN A 79 8.41 16.73 6.35
N ASN A 80 9.14 15.81 5.72
CA ASN A 80 10.52 15.49 6.11
C ASN A 80 11.44 15.48 4.88
N PRO A 81 12.27 16.52 4.67
CA PRO A 81 13.18 16.59 3.51
C PRO A 81 14.42 15.69 3.66
N LYS A 82 14.66 15.13 4.85
CA LYS A 82 15.81 14.25 5.11
C LYS A 82 15.66 12.93 4.34
N ILE A 83 16.49 12.73 3.31
CA ILE A 83 16.49 11.52 2.46
C ILE A 83 16.54 10.22 3.28
N ALA A 84 17.32 10.19 4.37
CA ALA A 84 17.39 9.01 5.25
C ALA A 84 16.04 8.66 5.89
N VAL A 85 15.26 9.66 6.33
CA VAL A 85 13.92 9.47 6.90
C VAL A 85 12.96 8.97 5.83
N GLN A 86 13.00 9.56 4.63
CA GLN A 86 12.17 9.14 3.50
C GLN A 86 12.43 7.68 3.09
N ARG A 87 13.71 7.30 2.97
CA ARG A 87 14.11 5.91 2.71
C ARG A 87 13.65 4.96 3.82
N GLY A 88 13.74 5.40 5.09
CA GLY A 88 13.21 4.66 6.23
C GLY A 88 11.71 4.43 6.14
N ALA A 89 10.94 5.45 5.76
CA ALA A 89 9.49 5.36 5.61
C ALA A 89 9.08 4.40 4.47
N VAL A 90 9.78 4.43 3.33
CA VAL A 90 9.55 3.47 2.23
C VAL A 90 9.83 2.03 2.67
N LYS A 91 10.93 1.81 3.41
CA LYS A 91 11.25 0.48 3.97
C LYS A 91 10.16 0.00 4.94
N LEU A 92 9.68 0.88 5.82
CA LEU A 92 8.62 0.56 6.79
C LEU A 92 7.29 0.23 6.09
N LEU A 93 6.92 0.98 5.05
CA LEU A 93 5.76 0.67 4.21
C LEU A 93 5.89 -0.75 3.65
N HIS A 94 7.04 -1.05 3.03
CA HIS A 94 7.24 -2.35 2.40
C HIS A 94 7.19 -3.51 3.41
N GLN A 95 7.86 -3.37 4.56
CA GLN A 95 7.81 -4.36 5.64
C GLN A 95 6.37 -4.61 6.11
N THR A 96 5.60 -3.53 6.31
CA THR A 96 4.19 -3.62 6.70
C THR A 96 3.38 -4.37 5.64
N ASN A 97 3.56 -4.06 4.36
CA ASN A 97 2.86 -4.73 3.26
C ASN A 97 3.22 -6.21 3.17
N VAL A 98 4.51 -6.57 3.32
CA VAL A 98 4.95 -7.96 3.33
C VAL A 98 4.28 -8.74 4.45
N GLN A 99 4.33 -8.23 5.68
CA GLN A 99 3.71 -8.86 6.85
C GLN A 99 2.20 -9.04 6.68
N ARG A 100 1.50 -8.03 6.16
CA ARG A 100 0.04 -8.05 6.00
C ARG A 100 -0.45 -8.85 4.79
N SER A 101 0.39 -9.02 3.78
CA SER A 101 0.10 -9.88 2.61
C SER A 101 0.28 -11.37 2.92
N PHE A 102 0.98 -11.71 4.00
CA PHE A 102 1.20 -13.10 4.37
C PHE A 102 -0.12 -13.76 4.81
N ARG A 103 -0.38 -14.93 4.26
CA ARG A 103 -1.55 -15.76 4.59
C ARG A 103 -1.05 -16.95 5.41
N ASN A 104 -1.57 -17.13 6.62
CA ASN A 104 -1.43 -18.38 7.38
C ASN A 104 -2.42 -19.42 6.83
#